data_AF-A0A357KNT5-F1
#
_entry.id   AF-A0A357KNT5-F1
#
_cell.length_a   1.000
_cell.length_b   1.000
_cell.length_c   1.000
_cell.angle_alpha   90.00
_cell.angle_beta   90.00
_cell.angle_gamma   90.00
#
_symmetry.space_group_name_H-M   'P 1'
#
loop_
_entity.id
_entity.type
_entity.pdbx_description
1 polymer ?
#
loop_
_entity_poly.entity_id
_entity_poly.type
_entity_poly.pdbx_seq_one_letter_code
_entity_poly.pdbx_strand_id
1 'polypeptide(L)' 'MSSINRQALVPYSPEQMFALVDDINAYSQFLPWCASSEEL' A
#
# COMPACT_ATOMS: atom_id res chain seq x y z
N MET A 1 -9.10 -14.63 -18.20
CA MET A 1 -8.70 -13.62 -17.21
C MET A 1 -7.37 -14.04 -16.61
N SER A 2 -6.38 -13.17 -16.62
CA SER A 2 -5.06 -13.42 -16.03
C SER A 2 -5.04 -12.94 -14.58
N SER A 3 -4.80 -13.86 -13.64
CA SER A 3 -4.61 -13.54 -12.22
C SER A 3 -3.12 -13.50 -11.91
N ILE A 4 -2.66 -12.45 -11.23
CA ILE A 4 -1.27 -12.30 -10.79
C ILE A 4 -1.26 -12.26 -9.27
N ASN A 5 -0.45 -13.13 -8.65
CA ASN A 5 -0.21 -13.13 -7.21
C ASN A 5 1.25 -12.71 -6.95
N ARG A 6 1.46 -11.81 -5.99
CA ARG A 6 2.79 -11.34 -5.56
C ARG A 6 2.84 -11.34 -4.04
N GLN A 7 3.96 -11.81 -3.49
CA GLN A 7 4.22 -11.86 -2.05
C GLN A 7 5.67 -11.48 -1.79
N ALA A 8 5.92 -10.88 -0.64
CA ALA A 8 7.26 -10.53 -0.17
C ALA A 8 7.35 -10.69 1.35
N LEU A 9 8.51 -11.12 1.84
CA LEU A 9 8.84 -11.09 3.27
C LEU A 9 9.42 -9.72 3.60
N VAL A 10 8.88 -9.08 4.63
CA VAL A 10 9.30 -7.76 5.07
C VAL A 10 9.59 -7.75 6.57
N PRO A 11 10.57 -6.97 7.05
CA PRO A 11 10.93 -6.90 8.46
C PRO A 11 9.98 -5.99 9.27
N TYR A 12 8.67 -6.09 9.01
CA TYR A 12 7.64 -5.28 9.67
C TYR A 12 6.56 -6.18 10.26
N SER A 13 5.93 -5.74 11.35
CA SER A 13 4.81 -6.47 11.95
C SER A 13 3.55 -6.38 11.07
N PRO A 14 2.60 -7.31 11.21
CA PRO A 14 1.32 -7.24 10.52
C PRO A 14 0.58 -5.92 10.77
N GLU A 15 0.63 -5.40 12.00
CA GLU A 15 -0.01 -4.14 12.38
C GLU A 15 0.60 -2.94 11.67
N GLN A 16 1.93 -2.90 11.53
CA GLN A 16 2.62 -1.84 10.77
C GLN A 16 2.25 -1.90 9.28
N MET A 17 2.19 -3.10 8.71
CA MET A 17 1.81 -3.27 7.31
C MET A 17 0.34 -2.94 7.08
N PHE A 18 -0.54 -3.23 8.05
CA PHE A 18 -1.94 -2.83 7.99
C PHE A 18 -2.05 -1.31 8.03
N ALA A 19 -1.42 -0.64 8.99
CA ALA A 19 -1.45 0.81 9.10
C ALA A 19 -0.90 1.51 7.84
N LEU A 20 0.16 0.96 7.23
CA LEU A 20 0.70 1.48 5.97
C LEU A 20 -0.31 1.43 4.81
N VAL A 21 -1.11 0.37 4.74
CA VAL A 21 -2.13 0.20 3.69
C VAL A 21 -3.40 0.99 4.03
N ASP A 22 -3.74 1.13 5.31
CA ASP A 22 -4.91 1.87 5.77
C ASP A 22 -4.79 3.38 5.53
N ASP A 23 -3.56 3.94 5.58
CA ASP A 23 -3.29 5.35 5.32
C ASP A 23 -3.31 5.71 3.83
N ILE A 24 -4.52 5.75 3.25
CA ILE A 24 -4.75 6.03 1.83
C ILE A 24 -4.26 7.43 1.46
N ASN A 25 -4.46 8.42 2.34
CA ASN A 25 -4.06 9.80 2.09
C ASN A 25 -2.54 9.93 1.79
N ALA A 26 -1.70 9.10 2.41
CA ALA A 26 -0.25 9.13 2.20
C ALA A 26 0.22 8.45 0.89
N TYR A 27 -0.64 7.74 0.15
CA TYR A 27 -0.24 6.92 -1.00
C TYR A 27 0.52 7.71 -2.08
N SER A 28 0.08 8.92 -2.37
CA SER A 28 0.72 9.83 -3.33
C SER A 28 2.18 10.19 -2.96
N GLN A 29 2.58 10.01 -1.70
CA GLN A 29 3.94 10.34 -1.22
C GLN A 29 4.94 9.21 -1.45
N PHE A 30 4.49 7.94 -1.48
CA PHE A 30 5.39 6.78 -1.52
C PHE A 30 5.14 5.81 -2.69
N LEU A 31 3.99 5.88 -3.36
CA LEU A 31 3.73 5.10 -4.55
C LEU A 31 4.10 5.92 -5.80
N PRO A 32 5.17 5.57 -6.55
CA PRO A 32 5.65 6.38 -7.67
C PRO A 32 4.67 6.45 -8.86
N TRP A 33 3.64 5.61 -8.85
CA TRP A 33 2.57 5.57 -9.85
C TRP A 33 1.25 6.18 -9.35
N CYS A 34 1.21 6.71 -8.12
CA CYS A 34 0.03 7.36 -7.55
C CYS A 34 0.17 8.88 -7.62
N ALA A 35 -0.63 9.54 -8.46
CA ALA A 35 -0.56 10.99 -8.64
C ALA A 35 -1.29 11.79 -7.55
N SER A 36 -2.36 11.23 -6.97
CA SER A 36 -3.16 11.83 -5.90
C SER A 36 -3.89 10.73 -5.14
N SER A 37 -4.24 11.00 -3.88
CA SER A 37 -4.95 10.07 -2.99
C SER A 37 -5.89 10.87 -2.10
N GLU A 38 -7.11 10.37 -1.90
CA GLU A 38 -8.16 11.06 -1.14
C GLU A 38 -9.06 10.02 -0.44
N GLU A 39 -9.41 10.28 0.82
CA GLU A 39 -10.38 9.50 1.61
C GLU A 39 -11.69 10.29 1.77
N LEU A 40 -12.84 9.60 1.63
CA LEU A 40 -14.20 10.16 1.65
C LEU A 40 -14.84 10.15 3.03
#